data_AF-A0A4P6P258-F1
#
_entry.id   AF-A0A4P6P258-F1
#
_cell.length_a   1.000
_cell.length_b   1.000
_cell.length_c   1.000
_cell.angle_alpha   90.00
_cell.angle_beta   90.00
_cell.angle_gamma   90.00
#
_symmetry.space_group_name_H-M   'P 1'
#
loop_
_entity.id
_entity.type
_entity.pdbx_description
1 polymer ?
#
loop_
_entity_poly.entity_id
_entity_poly.type
_entity_poly.pdbx_seq_one_letter_code
_entity_poly.pdbx_strand_id
1 'polypeptide(L)'
;MFNLIEIDLLRHGKVDAPPALYGVTDAFVAAEENHKIVTKLSQFIDRSYDNSSTGHYDEIYTSPLTRCRSLAQLIGRQTKTEVKTLSTLQEMNFGLLDGVSFDELETVDLSAFPQVSQQKPWSLLEAFWQNPAQVNLPLAEPLIDFNRRIIQMWQQLLSQVVHQGVTCKNKQKKLLLVCHGGVIRMILAHILNLDWTNPSLYSTLAIANGSLTRIVISSLNSDNPLNSENLSLVESSSSASLHYQVKHIATPLIS
;
A
#
# COMPACT_ATOMS: atom_id res chain seq x y z
N MET A 1 -26.32 7.13 -9.55
CA MET A 1 -25.88 7.43 -8.16
C MET A 1 -24.43 6.95 -8.04
N PHE A 2 -23.51 7.76 -7.50
CA PHE A 2 -22.08 7.41 -7.41
C PHE A 2 -21.75 6.97 -5.99
N ASN A 3 -21.06 5.84 -5.83
CA ASN A 3 -20.36 5.55 -4.58
C ASN A 3 -18.99 6.20 -4.66
N LEU A 4 -18.64 7.02 -3.67
CA LEU A 4 -17.34 7.67 -3.56
C LEU A 4 -16.53 6.97 -2.47
N ILE A 5 -15.37 6.44 -2.84
CA ILE A 5 -14.43 5.82 -1.91
C ILE A 5 -13.17 6.67 -1.89
N GLU A 6 -12.76 7.11 -0.73
CA GLU A 6 -11.46 7.76 -0.50
C GLU A 6 -10.56 6.77 0.23
N ILE A 7 -9.37 6.53 -0.32
CA ILE A 7 -8.38 5.63 0.26
C ILE A 7 -7.08 6.41 0.44
N ASP A 8 -6.70 6.57 1.69
CA ASP A 8 -5.40 7.11 2.08
C ASP A 8 -4.43 5.96 2.32
N LEU A 9 -3.30 5.98 1.62
CA LEU A 9 -2.18 5.07 1.83
C LEU A 9 -1.11 5.80 2.61
N LEU A 10 -0.82 5.33 3.82
CA LEU A 10 0.17 5.90 4.72
C LEU A 10 1.38 4.97 4.84
N ARG A 11 2.57 5.45 4.43
CA ARG A 11 3.82 4.73 4.70
C ARG A 11 4.17 4.89 6.18
N HIS A 12 4.59 3.80 6.83
CA HIS A 12 5.09 3.84 8.21
C HIS A 12 6.26 4.84 8.39
N GLY A 13 6.50 5.24 9.65
CA GLY A 13 7.61 6.12 10.03
C GLY A 13 8.99 5.50 9.83
N LYS A 14 10.04 6.28 10.03
CA LYS A 14 11.42 5.77 9.91
C LYS A 14 11.66 4.70 10.97
N VAL A 15 12.19 3.54 10.56
CA VAL A 15 12.52 2.45 11.50
C VAL A 15 13.73 2.82 12.33
N ASP A 16 13.75 2.34 13.58
CA ASP A 16 14.85 2.50 14.52
C ASP A 16 15.79 1.29 14.44
N ALA A 17 16.49 1.19 13.31
CA ALA A 17 17.44 0.12 13.02
C ALA A 17 18.45 0.61 11.96
N PRO A 18 19.65 -0.03 11.84
CA PRO A 18 20.63 0.33 10.83
C PRO A 18 20.05 0.32 9.40
N PRO A 19 20.58 1.09 8.43
CA PRO A 19 20.12 1.02 7.05
C PRO A 19 20.22 -0.39 6.48
N ALA A 20 19.10 -0.93 6.00
CA ALA A 20 18.97 -2.27 5.44
C ALA A 20 17.74 -2.36 4.53
N LEU A 21 17.58 -3.50 3.85
CA LEU A 21 16.31 -3.90 3.26
C LEU A 21 15.38 -4.44 4.36
N TYR A 22 14.31 -3.72 4.67
CA TYR A 22 13.32 -4.15 5.67
C TYR A 22 12.05 -4.66 5.00
N GLY A 23 12.09 -5.93 4.60
CA GLY A 23 10.96 -6.64 4.03
C GLY A 23 10.14 -7.33 5.11
N VAL A 24 10.45 -8.58 5.40
CA VAL A 24 9.76 -9.37 6.42
C VAL A 24 10.34 -9.20 7.82
N THR A 25 11.60 -8.77 7.95
CA THR A 25 12.22 -8.48 9.25
C THR A 25 11.42 -7.40 9.97
N ASP A 26 11.03 -7.68 11.21
CA ASP A 26 10.11 -6.82 11.96
C ASP A 26 10.83 -5.71 12.73
N ALA A 27 11.49 -4.81 12.00
CA ALA A 27 12.06 -3.60 12.57
C ALA A 27 10.96 -2.66 13.09
N PHE A 28 11.19 -2.06 14.27
CA PHE A 28 10.21 -1.18 14.92
C PHE A 28 10.42 0.29 14.54
N VAL A 29 9.42 1.12 14.85
CA VAL A 29 9.47 2.59 14.73
C VAL A 29 9.35 3.15 16.14
N ALA A 30 10.21 4.10 16.50
CA ALA A 30 10.17 4.74 17.81
C ALA A 30 8.81 5.39 18.05
N ALA A 31 8.31 5.32 19.29
CA ALA A 31 6.98 5.82 19.61
C ALA A 31 6.82 7.31 19.26
N GLU A 32 7.82 8.15 19.55
CA GLU A 32 7.81 9.59 19.25
C GLU A 32 7.58 9.86 17.75
N GLU A 33 8.20 9.07 16.88
CA GLU A 33 8.07 9.19 15.43
C GLU A 33 6.63 8.92 14.98
N ASN A 34 6.00 7.88 15.53
CA ASN A 34 4.59 7.62 15.29
C ASN A 34 3.69 8.77 15.77
N HIS A 35 3.95 9.35 16.95
CA HIS A 35 3.17 10.48 17.47
C HIS A 35 3.28 11.72 16.57
N LYS A 36 4.45 11.99 15.99
CA LYS A 36 4.64 13.07 15.00
C LYS A 36 3.74 12.86 13.79
N ILE A 37 3.74 11.66 13.22
CA ILE A 37 2.91 11.30 12.07
C ILE A 37 1.42 11.46 12.40
N VAL A 38 0.95 10.92 13.54
CA VAL A 38 -0.46 11.00 13.94
C VAL A 38 -0.92 12.44 14.14
N THR A 39 -0.10 13.27 14.78
CA THR A 39 -0.38 14.69 14.97
C THR A 39 -0.56 15.40 13.62
N LYS A 40 0.34 15.15 12.67
CA LYS A 40 0.33 15.78 11.35
C LYS A 40 -0.80 15.25 10.46
N LEU A 41 -1.12 13.96 10.55
CA LEU A 41 -2.26 13.37 9.88
C LEU A 41 -3.58 14.02 10.34
N SER A 42 -3.74 14.21 11.66
CA SER A 42 -4.93 14.86 12.22
C SER A 42 -5.09 16.28 11.66
N GLN A 43 -4.00 17.07 11.63
CA GLN A 43 -4.00 18.41 11.04
C GLN A 43 -4.31 18.43 9.54
N PHE A 44 -3.80 17.44 8.79
CA PHE A 44 -4.05 17.31 7.35
C PHE A 44 -5.53 17.02 7.07
N ILE A 45 -6.12 16.12 7.85
CA ILE A 45 -7.53 15.78 7.80
C ILE A 45 -8.38 17.02 8.12
N ASP A 46 -8.13 17.71 9.24
CA ASP A 46 -8.94 18.85 9.69
C ASP A 46 -9.00 19.99 8.64
N ARG A 47 -7.88 20.24 7.94
CA ARG A 47 -7.82 21.26 6.88
C ARG A 47 -8.53 20.88 5.59
N SER A 48 -8.71 19.58 5.35
CA SER A 48 -9.28 19.07 4.10
C SER A 48 -10.83 19.04 4.14
N TYR A 49 -11.46 19.24 5.30
CA TYR A 49 -12.91 19.14 5.46
C TYR A 49 -13.61 20.49 5.58
N ASP A 50 -14.55 20.72 4.65
CA ASP A 50 -15.52 21.81 4.71
C ASP A 50 -16.73 21.36 5.54
N ASN A 51 -16.69 21.61 6.86
CA ASN A 51 -17.74 21.61 7.91
C ASN A 51 -18.88 20.55 7.94
N SER A 52 -18.96 19.60 7.01
CA SER A 52 -20.14 18.76 6.75
C SER A 52 -19.85 17.25 6.82
N SER A 53 -18.58 16.87 6.90
CA SER A 53 -18.16 15.47 7.00
C SER A 53 -17.13 15.35 8.12
N THR A 54 -17.48 14.67 9.20
CA THR A 54 -16.55 14.34 10.28
C THR A 54 -15.33 13.63 9.67
N GLY A 55 -14.13 14.19 9.86
CA GLY A 55 -12.86 13.75 9.24
C GLY A 55 -12.32 12.42 9.77
N HIS A 56 -13.16 11.42 9.97
CA HIS A 56 -12.74 10.12 10.48
C HIS A 56 -12.75 9.06 9.37
N TYR A 57 -11.79 8.15 9.42
CA TYR A 57 -11.80 6.95 8.61
C TYR A 57 -12.91 6.01 9.10
N ASP A 58 -13.67 5.43 8.17
CA ASP A 58 -14.65 4.39 8.48
C ASP A 58 -13.94 3.10 8.88
N GLU A 59 -12.81 2.78 8.22
CA GLU A 59 -12.01 1.58 8.53
C GLU A 59 -10.51 1.84 8.33
N ILE A 60 -9.68 1.20 9.17
CA ILE A 60 -8.23 1.22 9.05
C ILE A 60 -7.74 -0.20 8.76
N TYR A 61 -6.91 -0.34 7.73
CA TYR A 61 -6.20 -1.57 7.39
C TYR A 61 -4.71 -1.38 7.61
N THR A 62 -4.03 -2.43 8.07
CA THR A 62 -2.58 -2.34 8.31
C THR A 62 -1.85 -3.62 7.99
N SER A 63 -0.59 -3.47 7.58
CA SER A 63 0.37 -4.57 7.56
C SER A 63 0.54 -5.19 8.96
N PRO A 64 0.79 -6.51 9.08
CA PRO A 64 1.04 -7.13 10.38
C PRO A 64 2.36 -6.69 11.02
N LEU A 65 3.32 -6.14 10.26
CA LEU A 65 4.63 -5.75 10.78
C LEU A 65 4.49 -4.57 11.74
N THR A 66 5.23 -4.63 12.84
CA THR A 66 5.15 -3.73 14.01
C THR A 66 5.29 -2.27 13.62
N ARG A 67 6.19 -1.94 12.68
CA ARG A 67 6.35 -0.58 12.14
C ARG A 67 5.07 0.03 11.54
N CYS A 68 4.19 -0.78 10.95
CA CYS A 68 2.89 -0.31 10.46
C CYS A 68 1.81 -0.45 11.53
N ARG A 69 1.76 -1.62 12.18
CA ARG A 69 0.69 -1.97 13.12
C ARG A 69 0.65 -1.02 14.32
N SER A 70 1.80 -0.66 14.88
CA SER A 70 1.88 0.27 16.03
C SER A 70 1.33 1.65 15.67
N LEU A 71 1.65 2.16 14.49
CA LEU A 71 1.12 3.43 13.97
C LEU A 71 -0.39 3.34 13.74
N ALA A 72 -0.87 2.29 13.08
CA ALA A 72 -2.30 2.10 12.82
C ALA A 72 -3.13 1.98 14.10
N GLN A 73 -2.61 1.27 15.11
CA GLN A 73 -3.24 1.15 16.43
C GLN A 73 -3.31 2.50 17.16
N LEU A 74 -2.26 3.32 17.06
CA LEU A 74 -2.26 4.67 17.64
C LEU A 74 -3.35 5.53 16.98
N ILE A 75 -3.43 5.51 15.64
CA ILE A 75 -4.46 6.24 14.88
C ILE A 75 -5.86 5.73 15.26
N GLY A 76 -6.09 4.42 15.24
CA GLY A 76 -7.40 3.82 15.54
C GLY A 76 -7.88 4.12 16.96
N ARG A 77 -6.98 4.17 17.95
CA ARG A 77 -7.33 4.61 19.31
C ARG A 77 -7.78 6.06 19.35
N GLN A 78 -7.09 6.95 18.65
CA GLN A 78 -7.41 8.38 18.62
C GLN A 78 -8.71 8.67 17.87
N THR A 79 -8.95 7.99 16.75
CA THR A 79 -10.14 8.19 15.92
C THR A 79 -11.31 7.30 16.32
N LYS A 80 -11.12 6.39 17.27
CA LYS A 80 -12.08 5.33 17.64
C LYS A 80 -12.51 4.47 16.44
N THR A 81 -11.59 4.24 15.51
CA THR A 81 -11.82 3.44 14.30
C THR A 81 -11.25 2.03 14.49
N GLU A 82 -11.98 1.01 14.03
CA GLU A 82 -11.51 -0.37 14.01
C GLU A 82 -10.26 -0.52 13.12
N VAL A 83 -9.26 -1.25 13.63
CA VAL A 83 -8.01 -1.55 12.90
C VAL A 83 -7.98 -3.03 12.53
N LYS A 84 -7.97 -3.31 11.23
CA LYS A 84 -7.93 -4.65 10.65
C LYS A 84 -6.54 -4.94 10.11
N THR A 85 -5.97 -6.08 10.48
CA THR A 85 -4.66 -6.49 9.96
C THR A 85 -4.84 -7.33 8.70
N LEU A 86 -4.13 -6.98 7.62
CA LEU A 86 -4.08 -7.75 6.38
C LEU A 86 -2.65 -8.25 6.14
N SER A 87 -2.45 -9.57 6.19
CA SER A 87 -1.13 -10.18 5.97
C SER A 87 -0.55 -9.87 4.59
N THR A 88 -1.41 -9.65 3.59
CA THR A 88 -1.06 -9.26 2.23
C THR A 88 -0.51 -7.84 2.13
N LEU A 89 -0.66 -6.98 3.15
CA LEU A 89 -0.02 -5.65 3.20
C LEU A 89 1.44 -5.70 3.71
N GLN A 90 2.05 -6.87 3.88
CA GLN A 90 3.49 -6.98 4.18
C GLN A 90 4.34 -6.44 3.02
N GLU A 91 5.50 -5.88 3.36
CA GLU A 91 6.50 -5.49 2.36
C GLU A 91 7.03 -6.73 1.63
N MET A 92 7.72 -6.50 0.52
CA MET A 92 8.41 -7.56 -0.22
C MET A 92 9.39 -8.31 0.68
N ASN A 93 9.36 -9.65 0.67
CA ASN A 93 10.38 -10.46 1.33
C ASN A 93 11.69 -10.40 0.53
N PHE A 94 12.75 -9.83 1.10
CA PHE A 94 14.06 -9.73 0.44
C PHE A 94 14.99 -10.93 0.68
N GLY A 95 14.46 -11.98 1.31
CA GLY A 95 15.13 -13.25 1.48
C GLY A 95 16.37 -13.11 2.36
N LEU A 96 17.49 -13.60 1.86
CA LEU A 96 18.73 -13.68 2.63
C LEU A 96 19.34 -12.31 2.96
N LEU A 97 19.00 -11.27 2.18
CA LEU A 97 19.46 -9.90 2.45
C LEU A 97 18.48 -9.09 3.31
N ASP A 98 17.35 -9.68 3.72
CA ASP A 98 16.35 -9.02 4.54
C ASP A 98 16.88 -8.78 5.96
N GLY A 99 16.80 -7.55 6.44
CA GLY A 99 17.26 -7.16 7.79
C GLY A 99 18.77 -7.13 7.98
N VAL A 100 19.57 -7.55 6.99
CA VAL A 100 21.03 -7.44 7.02
C VAL A 100 21.42 -5.99 6.78
N SER A 101 22.15 -5.39 7.72
CA SER A 101 22.60 -4.01 7.57
C SER A 101 23.54 -3.89 6.36
N PHE A 102 23.52 -2.73 5.70
CA PHE A 102 24.41 -2.49 4.56
C PHE A 102 25.90 -2.62 4.93
N ASP A 103 26.28 -2.27 6.16
CA ASP A 103 27.64 -2.43 6.66
C ASP A 103 28.04 -3.91 6.84
N GLU A 104 27.08 -4.79 7.10
CA GLU A 104 27.29 -6.23 7.30
C GLU A 104 27.03 -7.04 6.02
N LEU A 105 26.59 -6.41 4.93
CA LEU A 105 26.13 -7.11 3.74
C LEU A 105 27.21 -8.02 3.13
N GLU A 106 28.49 -7.63 3.19
CA GLU A 106 29.61 -8.44 2.69
C GLU A 106 29.84 -9.74 3.47
N THR A 107 29.31 -9.84 4.69
CA THR A 107 29.43 -11.04 5.54
C THR A 107 28.45 -12.14 5.15
N VAL A 108 27.49 -11.83 4.26
CA VAL A 108 26.48 -12.76 3.81
C VAL A 108 27.09 -13.88 2.96
N ASP A 109 26.93 -15.12 3.41
CA ASP A 109 27.37 -16.31 2.69
C ASP A 109 26.38 -16.71 1.60
N LEU A 110 26.81 -16.59 0.34
CA LEU A 110 26.06 -17.00 -0.85
C LEU A 110 26.48 -18.37 -1.40
N SER A 111 27.45 -19.04 -0.78
CA SER A 111 28.03 -20.30 -1.29
C SER A 111 27.00 -21.43 -1.43
N ALA A 112 25.96 -21.42 -0.59
CA ALA A 112 24.86 -22.38 -0.62
C ALA A 112 23.87 -22.17 -1.79
N PHE A 113 24.01 -21.10 -2.58
CA PHE A 113 23.08 -20.74 -3.67
C PHE A 113 23.81 -20.73 -5.03
N PRO A 114 23.87 -21.86 -5.75
CA PRO A 114 24.65 -22.02 -6.97
C PRO A 114 24.45 -20.93 -8.04
N GLN A 115 23.24 -20.38 -8.12
CA GLN A 115 22.86 -19.33 -9.07
C GLN A 115 23.55 -17.97 -8.81
N VAL A 116 23.99 -17.72 -7.57
CA VAL A 116 24.63 -16.46 -7.16
C VAL A 116 25.91 -16.67 -6.36
N SER A 117 26.41 -17.90 -6.23
CA SER A 117 27.54 -18.26 -5.37
C SER A 117 28.86 -17.57 -5.75
N GLN A 118 28.98 -17.10 -7.00
CA GLN A 118 30.12 -16.35 -7.50
C GLN A 118 29.95 -14.83 -7.40
N GLN A 119 28.78 -14.35 -6.99
CA GLN A 119 28.50 -12.93 -6.86
C GLN A 119 28.85 -12.44 -5.45
N LYS A 120 29.26 -11.18 -5.36
CA LYS A 120 29.32 -10.49 -4.07
C LYS A 120 27.92 -10.02 -3.68
N PRO A 121 27.54 -10.04 -2.39
CA PRO A 121 26.24 -9.56 -1.92
C PRO A 121 25.88 -8.15 -2.42
N TRP A 122 26.83 -7.21 -2.39
CA TRP A 122 26.62 -5.86 -2.94
C TRP A 122 26.31 -5.84 -4.43
N SER A 123 27.07 -6.59 -5.25
CA SER A 123 26.84 -6.66 -6.70
C SER A 123 25.50 -7.30 -7.04
N LEU A 124 25.07 -8.29 -6.26
CA LEU A 124 23.75 -8.90 -6.40
C LEU A 124 22.63 -7.91 -6.04
N LEU A 125 22.80 -7.15 -4.96
CA LEU A 125 21.84 -6.11 -4.54
C LEU A 125 21.73 -4.98 -5.57
N GLU A 126 22.85 -4.53 -6.14
CA GLU A 126 22.86 -3.55 -7.24
C GLU A 126 22.13 -4.08 -8.47
N ALA A 127 22.41 -5.33 -8.87
CA ALA A 127 21.72 -5.97 -9.99
C ALA A 127 20.19 -6.06 -9.75
N PHE A 128 19.79 -6.36 -8.51
CA PHE A 128 18.39 -6.32 -8.10
C PHE A 128 17.78 -4.94 -8.26
N TRP A 129 18.43 -3.87 -7.78
CA TRP A 129 17.89 -2.51 -7.96
C TRP A 129 17.79 -2.08 -9.42
N GLN A 130 18.72 -2.51 -10.27
CA GLN A 130 18.69 -2.20 -11.69
C GLN A 130 17.64 -2.99 -12.46
N ASN A 131 17.32 -4.22 -12.05
CA ASN A 131 16.40 -5.10 -12.77
C ASN A 131 15.53 -5.96 -11.81
N PRO A 132 14.69 -5.36 -10.95
CA PRO A 132 14.03 -6.08 -9.85
C PRO A 132 12.99 -7.11 -10.34
N ALA A 133 12.53 -6.99 -11.59
CA ALA A 133 11.63 -7.97 -12.20
C ALA A 133 12.34 -9.23 -12.73
N GLN A 134 13.65 -9.15 -12.96
CA GLN A 134 14.45 -10.23 -13.57
C GLN A 134 15.44 -10.86 -12.59
N VAL A 135 15.98 -10.06 -11.66
CA VAL A 135 16.92 -10.51 -10.65
C VAL A 135 16.16 -10.82 -9.38
N ASN A 136 16.27 -12.06 -8.90
CA ASN A 136 15.70 -12.48 -7.61
C ASN A 136 16.81 -12.68 -6.60
N LEU A 137 16.63 -12.13 -5.40
CA LEU A 137 17.51 -12.40 -4.27
C LEU A 137 17.26 -13.83 -3.74
N PRO A 138 18.28 -14.55 -3.23
CA PRO A 138 18.09 -15.87 -2.65
C PRO A 138 17.04 -15.89 -1.54
N LEU A 139 16.13 -16.86 -1.58
CA LEU A 139 15.01 -17.03 -0.63
C LEU A 139 14.01 -15.86 -0.57
N ALA A 140 14.14 -14.87 -1.46
CA ALA A 140 13.21 -13.75 -1.56
C ALA A 140 11.92 -14.16 -2.27
N GLU A 141 10.86 -13.37 -2.06
CA GLU A 141 9.70 -13.47 -2.94
C GLU A 141 10.02 -12.81 -4.29
N PRO A 142 9.64 -13.40 -5.44
CA PRO A 142 9.77 -12.75 -6.73
C PRO A 142 8.90 -11.50 -6.83
N LEU A 143 9.36 -10.46 -7.56
CA LEU A 143 8.60 -9.21 -7.71
C LEU A 143 7.22 -9.43 -8.35
N ILE A 144 7.09 -10.41 -9.25
CA ILE A 144 5.81 -10.79 -9.85
C ILE A 144 4.81 -11.33 -8.80
N ASP A 145 5.29 -12.10 -7.83
CA ASP A 145 4.45 -12.65 -6.77
C ASP A 145 4.06 -11.56 -5.78
N PHE A 146 4.99 -10.65 -5.47
CA PHE A 146 4.71 -9.43 -4.71
C PHE A 146 3.60 -8.60 -5.38
N ASN A 147 3.77 -8.27 -6.67
CA ASN A 147 2.77 -7.53 -7.43
C ASN A 147 1.41 -8.25 -7.40
N ARG A 148 1.39 -9.54 -7.75
CA ARG A 148 0.16 -10.34 -7.81
C ARG A 148 -0.61 -10.31 -6.49
N ARG A 149 0.05 -10.56 -5.34
CA ARG A 149 -0.61 -10.57 -4.03
C ARG A 149 -1.16 -9.20 -3.63
N ILE A 150 -0.47 -8.12 -4.00
CA ILE A 150 -0.96 -6.76 -3.71
C ILE A 150 -2.17 -6.40 -4.58
N ILE A 151 -2.14 -6.71 -5.88
CA ILE A 151 -3.26 -6.37 -6.78
C ILE A 151 -4.50 -7.20 -6.45
N GLN A 152 -4.33 -8.48 -6.13
CA GLN A 152 -5.44 -9.32 -5.68
C GLN A 152 -6.08 -8.77 -4.40
N MET A 153 -5.27 -8.38 -3.40
CA MET A 153 -5.76 -7.74 -2.18
C MET A 153 -6.50 -6.44 -2.49
N TRP A 154 -5.94 -5.58 -3.35
CA TRP A 154 -6.55 -4.31 -3.73
C TRP A 154 -7.92 -4.50 -4.37
N GLN A 155 -8.03 -5.42 -5.33
CA GLN A 155 -9.28 -5.74 -6.01
C GLN A 155 -10.33 -6.34 -5.06
N GLN A 156 -9.91 -7.23 -4.15
CA GLN A 156 -10.78 -7.82 -3.13
C GLN A 156 -11.31 -6.75 -2.16
N LEU A 157 -10.43 -5.86 -1.67
CA LEU A 157 -10.81 -4.76 -0.79
C LEU A 157 -11.84 -3.85 -1.47
N LEU A 158 -11.59 -3.43 -2.72
CA LEU A 158 -12.53 -2.59 -3.46
C LEU A 158 -13.85 -3.30 -3.72
N SER A 159 -13.82 -4.58 -4.08
CA SER A 159 -15.04 -5.38 -4.25
C SER A 159 -15.85 -5.38 -2.96
N GLN A 160 -15.24 -5.70 -1.81
CA GLN A 160 -15.92 -5.68 -0.52
C GLN A 160 -16.53 -4.31 -0.19
N VAL A 161 -15.75 -3.24 -0.37
CA VAL A 161 -16.16 -1.88 -0.03
C VAL A 161 -17.28 -1.38 -0.93
N VAL A 162 -17.22 -1.67 -2.22
CA VAL A 162 -18.27 -1.34 -3.19
C VAL A 162 -19.55 -2.11 -2.87
N HIS A 163 -19.48 -3.42 -2.62
CA HIS A 163 -20.67 -4.21 -2.26
C HIS A 163 -21.34 -3.67 -0.98
N GLN A 164 -20.55 -3.34 0.05
CA GLN A 164 -21.08 -2.71 1.26
C GLN A 164 -21.66 -1.30 0.99
N GLY A 165 -21.02 -0.50 0.13
CA GLY A 165 -21.48 0.83 -0.25
C GLY A 165 -22.78 0.82 -1.06
N VAL A 166 -22.98 -0.17 -1.93
CA VAL A 166 -24.23 -0.36 -2.70
C VAL A 166 -25.42 -0.61 -1.76
N THR A 167 -25.22 -1.25 -0.61
CA THR A 167 -26.29 -1.46 0.38
C THR A 167 -26.67 -0.19 1.17
N CYS A 168 -25.79 0.81 1.21
CA CYS A 168 -25.98 2.04 1.96
C CYS A 168 -26.07 3.24 1.01
N LYS A 169 -27.29 3.56 0.52
CA LYS A 169 -27.52 4.69 -0.39
C LYS A 169 -26.82 5.98 0.11
N ASN A 170 -26.00 6.59 -0.74
CA ASN A 170 -25.41 7.94 -0.61
C ASN A 170 -24.30 8.21 0.43
N LYS A 171 -23.48 7.22 0.85
CA LYS A 171 -22.36 7.52 1.76
C LYS A 171 -20.99 7.43 1.08
N GLN A 172 -20.20 8.49 1.20
CA GLN A 172 -18.74 8.44 0.95
C GLN A 172 -18.11 7.52 1.99
N LYS A 173 -17.24 6.60 1.56
CA LYS A 173 -16.49 5.71 2.44
C LYS A 173 -15.02 6.08 2.45
N LYS A 174 -14.41 6.19 3.63
CA LYS A 174 -13.02 6.61 3.82
C LYS A 174 -12.22 5.53 4.50
N LEU A 175 -11.14 5.10 3.83
CA LEU A 175 -10.28 4.02 4.30
C LEU A 175 -8.86 4.55 4.50
N LEU A 176 -8.19 4.04 5.53
CA LEU A 176 -6.75 4.24 5.72
C LEU A 176 -6.03 2.90 5.60
N LEU A 177 -5.00 2.82 4.76
CA LEU A 177 -4.09 1.68 4.67
C LEU A 177 -2.71 2.10 5.18
N VAL A 178 -2.32 1.62 6.36
CA VAL A 178 -0.97 1.83 6.91
C VAL A 178 -0.07 0.68 6.47
N CYS A 179 0.86 0.97 5.54
CA CYS A 179 1.64 -0.04 4.84
C CYS A 179 3.06 0.46 4.49
N HIS A 180 3.66 -0.12 3.44
CA HIS A 180 5.08 0.05 3.09
C HIS A 180 5.25 0.68 1.71
N GLY A 181 6.48 1.10 1.40
CA GLY A 181 6.79 1.79 0.16
C GLY A 181 6.59 0.93 -1.08
N GLY A 182 6.98 -0.36 -1.04
CA GLY A 182 6.76 -1.28 -2.16
C GLY A 182 5.28 -1.52 -2.43
N VAL A 183 4.48 -1.70 -1.37
CA VAL A 183 3.02 -1.89 -1.45
C VAL A 183 2.34 -0.70 -2.12
N ILE A 184 2.67 0.52 -1.70
CA ILE A 184 2.11 1.76 -2.29
C ILE A 184 2.48 1.85 -3.77
N ARG A 185 3.73 1.53 -4.15
CA ARG A 185 4.16 1.51 -5.56
C ARG A 185 3.38 0.51 -6.40
N MET A 186 3.12 -0.69 -5.88
CA MET A 186 2.33 -1.69 -6.61
C MET A 186 0.91 -1.21 -6.87
N ILE A 187 0.27 -0.61 -5.86
CA ILE A 187 -1.08 -0.03 -6.00
C ILE A 187 -1.05 1.12 -7.02
N LEU A 188 -0.11 2.06 -6.91
CA LEU A 188 0.03 3.18 -7.84
C LEU A 188 0.27 2.71 -9.28
N ALA A 189 1.15 1.73 -9.48
CA ALA A 189 1.43 1.19 -10.81
C ALA A 189 0.17 0.58 -11.44
N HIS A 190 -0.62 -0.16 -10.67
CA HIS A 190 -1.87 -0.73 -11.15
C HIS A 190 -2.90 0.34 -11.54
N ILE A 191 -3.17 1.32 -10.67
CA ILE A 191 -4.23 2.31 -10.92
C ILE A 191 -3.85 3.35 -11.98
N LEU A 192 -2.56 3.63 -12.15
CA LEU A 192 -2.03 4.56 -13.16
C LEU A 192 -1.62 3.85 -14.47
N ASN A 193 -1.84 2.53 -14.56
CA ASN A 193 -1.44 1.70 -15.69
C ASN A 193 0.06 1.86 -16.06
N LEU A 194 0.90 1.91 -15.03
CA LEU A 194 2.35 1.93 -15.18
C LEU A 194 2.90 0.52 -15.23
N ASP A 195 4.00 0.35 -15.95
CA ASP A 195 4.76 -0.90 -15.92
C ASP A 195 5.45 -1.07 -14.56
N TRP A 196 4.93 -1.99 -13.75
CA TRP A 196 5.51 -2.33 -12.45
C TRP A 196 6.87 -3.03 -12.55
N THR A 197 7.25 -3.53 -13.73
CA THR A 197 8.59 -4.11 -13.95
C THR A 197 9.67 -3.04 -14.16
N ASN A 198 9.26 -1.79 -14.43
CA ASN A 198 10.18 -0.68 -14.69
C ASN A 198 11.00 -0.33 -13.42
N PRO A 199 12.34 -0.46 -13.45
CA PRO A 199 13.22 -0.14 -12.31
C PRO A 199 13.06 1.30 -11.79
N SER A 200 12.72 2.25 -12.67
CA SER A 200 12.52 3.66 -12.30
C SER A 200 11.37 3.85 -11.31
N LEU A 201 10.37 2.97 -11.30
CA LEU A 201 9.29 3.02 -10.31
C LEU A 201 9.84 2.90 -8.86
N TYR A 202 10.96 2.21 -8.68
CA TYR A 202 11.56 1.96 -7.37
C TYR A 202 12.61 3.00 -7.01
N SER A 203 13.39 3.46 -8.00
CA SER A 203 14.51 4.38 -7.78
C SER A 203 14.14 5.86 -7.86
N THR A 204 13.11 6.25 -8.62
CA THR A 204 12.77 7.67 -8.85
C THR A 204 11.49 8.11 -8.16
N LEU A 205 10.48 7.24 -8.06
CA LEU A 205 9.25 7.55 -7.33
C LEU A 205 9.51 7.46 -5.82
N ALA A 206 9.76 8.60 -5.19
CA ALA A 206 9.97 8.70 -3.75
C ALA A 206 8.63 8.57 -3.00
N ILE A 207 8.51 7.53 -2.17
CA ILE A 207 7.42 7.38 -1.20
C ILE A 207 8.04 7.50 0.19
N ALA A 208 8.24 8.71 0.72
CA ALA A 208 8.98 8.91 1.97
C ALA A 208 8.28 8.28 3.20
N ASN A 209 9.04 8.01 4.27
CA ASN A 209 8.44 7.57 5.54
C ASN A 209 7.45 8.61 6.06
N GLY A 210 6.33 8.17 6.65
CA GLY A 210 5.28 9.08 7.12
C GLY A 210 4.62 9.91 6.00
N SER A 211 4.70 9.48 4.74
CA SER A 211 4.02 10.14 3.63
C SER A 211 2.63 9.55 3.36
N LEU A 212 1.73 10.41 2.89
CA LEU A 212 0.33 10.09 2.57
C LEU A 212 0.10 10.15 1.06
N THR A 213 -0.54 9.12 0.51
CA THR A 213 -1.03 9.10 -0.88
C THR A 213 -2.54 8.96 -0.85
N ARG A 214 -3.27 9.86 -1.53
CA ARG A 214 -4.74 9.85 -1.53
C ARG A 214 -5.28 9.44 -2.88
N ILE A 215 -6.12 8.42 -2.89
CA ILE A 215 -6.81 7.89 -4.07
C ILE A 215 -8.31 8.06 -3.84
N VAL A 216 -8.99 8.67 -4.80
CA VAL A 216 -10.45 8.80 -4.83
C VAL A 216 -10.98 7.91 -5.95
N ILE A 217 -11.96 7.09 -5.65
CA ILE A 217 -12.53 6.10 -6.55
C ILE A 217 -14.03 6.36 -6.62
N SER A 218 -14.56 6.51 -7.82
CA SER A 218 -16.00 6.57 -8.06
C SER A 218 -16.47 5.33 -8.82
N SER A 219 -17.59 4.75 -8.37
CA SER A 219 -18.27 3.69 -9.11
C SER A 219 -19.57 4.23 -9.72
N LEU A 220 -19.81 3.91 -10.99
CA LEU A 220 -21.12 4.09 -11.61
C LEU A 220 -21.99 2.88 -11.27
N ASN A 221 -23.06 3.07 -10.50
CA ASN A 221 -24.07 2.03 -10.36
C ASN A 221 -24.83 1.93 -11.70
N SER A 222 -24.85 0.75 -12.31
CA SER A 222 -25.53 0.49 -13.59
C SER A 222 -27.07 0.53 -13.52
N ASP A 223 -27.65 0.87 -12.38
CA ASP A 223 -29.10 0.96 -12.22
C ASP A 223 -29.61 2.32 -12.70
N ASN A 224 -29.72 2.49 -14.01
CA ASN A 224 -30.50 3.56 -14.63
C ASN A 224 -31.79 2.94 -15.19
N PRO A 225 -32.98 3.15 -14.60
CA PRO A 225 -34.22 2.50 -15.05
C PRO A 225 -34.81 3.05 -16.36
N LEU A 226 -34.09 3.89 -17.11
CA LEU A 226 -34.66 4.66 -18.23
C LEU A 226 -34.51 4.05 -19.62
N ASN A 227 -34.07 2.80 -19.75
CA ASN A 227 -34.18 2.04 -21.01
C ASN A 227 -34.56 0.59 -20.72
N SER A 228 -35.85 0.35 -20.47
CA SER A 228 -36.41 -1.01 -20.37
C SER A 228 -37.53 -1.21 -21.40
N GLU A 229 -37.22 -1.00 -22.67
CA GLU A 229 -37.92 -1.72 -23.74
C GLU A 229 -36.87 -2.31 -24.67
N ASN A 230 -36.83 -3.64 -24.72
CA ASN A 230 -35.98 -4.51 -25.55
C ASN A 230 -34.51 -4.69 -25.13
N LEU A 231 -34.24 -5.67 -24.26
CA LEU A 231 -33.35 -6.78 -24.67
C LEU A 231 -33.46 -7.98 -23.71
N SER A 232 -33.69 -9.13 -24.33
CA SER A 232 -33.68 -10.47 -23.77
C SER A 232 -32.31 -10.90 -23.22
N LEU A 233 -32.35 -11.67 -22.13
CA LEU A 233 -31.42 -12.75 -21.77
C LEU A 233 -29.92 -12.48 -21.98
N VAL A 234 -29.30 -11.78 -21.03
CA VAL A 234 -27.88 -11.98 -20.73
C VAL A 234 -27.71 -11.92 -19.20
N GLU A 235 -27.53 -13.08 -18.57
CA GLU A 235 -26.85 -13.14 -17.29
C GLU A 235 -25.39 -12.72 -17.54
N SER A 236 -25.07 -11.45 -17.30
CA SER A 236 -23.68 -11.00 -17.20
C SER A 236 -23.50 -10.25 -15.90
N SER A 237 -22.61 -10.76 -15.06
CA SER A 237 -22.07 -10.08 -13.89
C SER A 237 -21.62 -8.66 -14.25
N SER A 238 -22.46 -7.68 -13.95
CA SER A 238 -22.14 -6.26 -14.09
C SER A 238 -21.05 -5.92 -13.08
N SER A 239 -19.78 -6.00 -13.47
CA SER A 239 -18.69 -5.42 -12.67
C SER A 239 -18.82 -3.91 -12.78
N ALA A 240 -19.12 -3.24 -11.67
CA ALA A 240 -19.18 -1.78 -11.64
C ALA A 240 -17.87 -1.19 -12.18
N SER A 241 -17.96 -0.33 -13.20
CA SER A 241 -16.78 0.37 -13.71
C SER A 241 -16.27 1.34 -12.66
N LEU A 242 -15.01 1.19 -12.25
CA LEU A 242 -14.35 2.04 -11.27
C LEU A 242 -13.51 3.09 -11.98
N HIS A 243 -13.71 4.35 -11.61
CA HIS A 243 -12.90 5.47 -12.06
C HIS A 243 -11.98 5.94 -10.93
N TYR A 244 -10.66 5.92 -11.17
CA TYR A 244 -9.64 6.29 -10.21
C TYR A 244 -9.16 7.73 -10.42
N GLN A 245 -8.96 8.45 -9.33
CA GLN A 245 -8.32 9.76 -9.30
C GLN A 245 -7.29 9.81 -8.17
N VAL A 246 -6.00 9.91 -8.51
CA VAL A 246 -4.95 10.12 -7.52
C VAL A 246 -4.87 11.61 -7.22
N LYS A 247 -5.22 12.02 -6.00
CA LYS A 247 -5.24 13.44 -5.59
C LYS A 247 -3.86 13.92 -5.19
N HIS A 248 -3.14 13.08 -4.44
CA HIS A 248 -1.80 13.36 -3.97
C HIS A 248 -0.99 12.06 -3.95
N ILE A 249 0.30 12.16 -4.29
CA ILE A 249 1.26 11.06 -4.20
C ILE A 249 2.31 11.46 -3.17
N ALA A 250 2.52 10.60 -2.17
CA ALA A 250 3.58 10.71 -1.16
C ALA A 250 3.73 12.12 -0.54
N THR A 251 2.62 12.77 -0.21
CA THR A 251 2.66 14.03 0.53
C THR A 251 3.31 13.82 1.89
N PRO A 252 4.44 14.46 2.19
CA PRO A 252 5.12 14.29 3.47
C PRO A 252 4.27 14.88 4.60
N LEU A 253 3.95 14.07 5.61
CA LEU A 253 3.32 14.59 6.83
C LEU A 253 4.36 15.12 7.81
N ILE A 254 5.56 14.54 7.75
CA ILE A 254 6.73 14.90 8.55
C ILE A 254 7.87 15.31 7.61
N SER A 255 8.71 16.23 8.09
CA SER A 255 9.90 16.74 7.39
C SER A 255 11.12 15.88 7.67
#